data_AF-A0A525PHI6-F1
#
_entry.id   AF-A0A525PHI6-F1
#
_cell.length_a   1.000
_cell.length_b   1.000
_cell.length_c   1.000
_cell.angle_alpha   90.00
_cell.angle_beta   90.00
_cell.angle_gamma   90.00
#
_symmetry.space_group_name_H-M   'P 1'
#
loop_
_entity.id
_entity.type
_entity.pdbx_description
1 polymer ?
#
loop_
_entity_poly.entity_id
_entity_poly.type
_entity_poly.pdbx_seq_one_letter_code
_entity_poly.pdbx_strand_id
1 'polypeptide(L)'
;PQGTVERCYTIASSASRDGGIEISVKRQAGAGSAHLHETLVPGATILAFGPSGRFGPVSWPGEKYTLIAAGSGITPILSMLRTAADRGIALDATLIHVSPTEADLIATQEIALLSRRLPHLTYVPIITRGPGASRPSAGLLNSLAPGLADSTVLCCGPQSFMEMVRAAARDAGVPPERYGEESFDFSSPEAEITPAADTPCAQHFICAHRQDL
;
A
#
# COMPACT_ATOMS: atom_id res chain seq x y z
N PRO A 1 7.71 27.49 5.25
CA PRO A 1 6.71 27.63 4.16
C PRO A 1 5.58 28.57 4.59
N GLN A 2 5.28 29.60 3.79
CA GLN A 2 4.12 30.48 3.99
C GLN A 2 2.97 29.92 3.13
N GLY A 3 2.17 29.01 3.70
CA GLY A 3 1.05 28.35 3.03
C GLY A 3 0.72 26.97 3.62
N THR A 4 -0.53 26.54 3.47
CA THR A 4 -0.96 25.17 3.80
C THR A 4 -0.37 24.19 2.78
N VAL A 5 0.22 23.09 3.26
CA VAL A 5 0.78 22.03 2.43
C VAL A 5 -0.12 20.81 2.54
N GLU A 6 -0.69 20.38 1.42
CA GLU A 6 -1.57 19.20 1.36
C GLU A 6 -0.84 18.01 0.74
N ARG A 7 -1.03 16.81 1.31
CA ARG A 7 -0.44 15.56 0.82
C ARG A 7 -1.42 14.41 1.00
N CYS A 8 -1.43 13.49 0.05
CA CYS A 8 -2.20 12.25 0.15
C CYS A 8 -1.38 11.17 0.86
N TYR A 9 -1.98 10.50 1.85
CA TYR A 9 -1.42 9.36 2.54
C TYR A 9 -2.42 8.21 2.53
N THR A 10 -1.92 7.00 2.24
CA THR A 10 -2.76 5.81 2.30
C THR A 10 -3.07 5.40 3.71
N ILE A 11 -4.34 5.09 3.92
CA ILE A 11 -4.83 4.47 5.14
C ILE A 11 -4.25 3.06 5.25
N ALA A 12 -3.51 2.84 6.33
CA ALA A 12 -2.94 1.55 6.71
C ALA A 12 -3.89 0.75 7.61
N SER A 13 -4.78 1.42 8.37
CA SER A 13 -5.68 0.75 9.31
C SER A 13 -6.72 -0.10 8.59
N SER A 14 -7.34 -1.03 9.33
CA SER A 14 -8.50 -1.76 8.83
C SER A 14 -9.69 -0.82 8.62
N ALA A 15 -10.47 -1.03 7.56
CA ALA A 15 -11.76 -0.41 7.34
C ALA A 15 -12.88 -0.95 8.26
N SER A 16 -12.55 -1.77 9.26
CA SER A 16 -13.50 -2.38 10.21
C SER A 16 -13.19 -2.04 11.66
N ARG A 17 -12.07 -1.36 11.92
CA ARG A 17 -11.71 -0.94 13.26
C ARG A 17 -12.32 0.42 13.52
N ASP A 18 -13.15 0.47 14.55
CA ASP A 18 -13.53 1.73 15.18
C ASP A 18 -12.36 2.21 16.04
N GLY A 19 -12.11 3.53 16.08
CA GLY A 19 -11.14 4.14 17.00
C GLY A 19 -9.95 4.85 16.37
N GLY A 20 -9.82 4.90 15.04
CA GLY A 20 -8.84 5.78 14.39
C GLY A 20 -8.38 5.34 13.00
N ILE A 21 -7.69 6.24 12.32
CA ILE A 21 -7.04 6.02 11.03
C ILE A 21 -5.54 5.85 11.28
N GLU A 22 -4.93 4.80 10.72
CA GLU A 22 -3.48 4.67 10.72
C GLU A 22 -2.93 5.07 9.36
N ILE A 23 -1.80 5.78 9.32
CA ILE A 23 -1.03 6.05 8.10
C ILE A 23 0.45 5.69 8.29
N SER A 24 1.09 5.27 7.21
CA SER A 24 2.54 5.01 7.17
C SER A 24 3.23 6.09 6.36
N VAL A 25 4.13 6.86 6.99
CA VAL A 25 4.77 8.01 6.35
C VAL A 25 6.28 7.78 6.25
N LYS A 26 6.76 7.54 5.03
CA LYS A 26 8.20 7.54 4.72
C LYS A 26 8.72 8.97 4.64
N ARG A 27 9.81 9.26 5.36
CA ARG A 27 10.45 10.59 5.31
C ARG A 27 11.06 10.86 3.95
N GLN A 28 10.80 12.04 3.40
CA GLN A 28 11.40 12.54 2.16
C GLN A 28 11.81 14.01 2.35
N ALA A 29 12.77 14.48 1.56
CA ALA A 29 13.15 15.89 1.56
C ALA A 29 12.00 16.76 1.02
N GLY A 30 11.80 17.94 1.61
CA GLY A 30 10.75 18.88 1.21
C GLY A 30 9.60 18.99 2.22
N ALA A 31 8.56 19.73 1.84
CA ALA A 31 7.41 19.96 2.69
C ALA A 31 6.45 18.75 2.71
N GLY A 32 5.81 18.50 3.86
CA GLY A 32 4.89 17.38 4.07
C GLY A 32 5.46 16.29 4.96
N SER A 33 6.09 15.25 4.39
CA SER A 33 6.57 14.11 5.17
C SER A 33 7.69 14.46 6.15
N ALA A 34 8.68 15.28 5.78
CA ALA A 34 9.70 15.76 6.73
C ALA A 34 9.07 16.57 7.86
N HIS A 35 8.11 17.45 7.55
CA HIS A 35 7.42 18.24 8.56
C HIS A 35 6.63 17.36 9.53
N LEU A 36 5.88 16.36 9.05
CA LEU A 36 5.19 15.40 9.92
C LEU A 36 6.16 14.64 10.82
N HIS A 37 7.33 14.26 10.30
CA HIS A 37 8.39 13.63 11.08
C HIS A 37 9.02 14.57 12.12
N GLU A 38 8.97 15.88 11.92
CA GLU A 38 9.58 16.85 12.82
C GLU A 38 8.59 17.37 13.87
N THR A 39 7.31 17.51 13.52
CA THR A 39 6.33 18.25 14.34
C THR A 39 5.18 17.41 14.88
N LEU A 40 4.86 16.27 14.26
CA LEU A 40 3.69 15.50 14.67
C LEU A 40 3.94 14.76 15.98
N VAL A 41 3.18 15.11 17.02
CA VAL A 41 3.25 14.50 18.35
C VAL A 41 1.86 14.00 18.79
N PRO A 42 1.77 13.03 19.71
CA PRO A 42 0.48 12.63 20.28
C PRO A 42 -0.33 13.82 20.80
N GLY A 43 -1.62 13.88 20.44
CA GLY A 43 -2.50 15.00 20.76
C GLY A 43 -2.52 16.13 19.74
N ALA A 44 -1.62 16.12 18.75
CA ALA A 44 -1.68 17.05 17.62
C ALA A 44 -2.94 16.81 16.77
N THR A 45 -3.49 17.89 16.21
CA THR A 45 -4.64 17.83 15.29
C THR A 45 -4.13 17.92 13.85
N ILE A 46 -4.59 17.02 12.99
CA ILE A 46 -4.35 17.06 11.54
C ILE A 46 -5.69 17.29 10.85
N LEU A 47 -5.74 18.28 9.96
CA LEU A 47 -6.86 18.44 9.04
C LEU A 47 -6.74 17.39 7.93
N ALA A 48 -7.79 16.60 7.75
CA ALA A 48 -7.85 15.57 6.74
C ALA A 48 -9.20 15.63 6.02
N PHE A 49 -9.16 15.40 4.71
CA PHE A 49 -10.33 15.21 3.87
C PHE A 49 -10.55 13.72 3.66
N GLY A 50 -11.81 13.31 3.60
CA GLY A 50 -12.24 11.91 3.71
C GLY A 50 -11.52 10.93 2.78
N PRO A 51 -11.66 9.62 3.03
CA PRO A 51 -10.96 8.62 2.26
C PRO A 51 -11.30 8.78 0.77
N SER A 52 -10.25 8.89 -0.04
CA SER A 52 -10.32 8.92 -1.48
C SER A 52 -9.54 7.75 -2.05
N GLY A 53 -9.69 7.50 -3.35
CA GLY A 53 -9.08 6.35 -4.01
C GLY A 53 -10.01 5.15 -4.17
N ARG A 54 -9.59 4.22 -5.02
CA ARG A 54 -10.35 3.02 -5.40
C ARG A 54 -9.50 1.75 -5.31
N PHE A 55 -8.30 1.83 -4.75
CA PHE A 55 -7.39 0.70 -4.71
C PHE A 55 -7.83 -0.30 -3.63
N GLY A 56 -8.37 -1.44 -4.06
CA GLY A 56 -8.76 -2.53 -3.18
C GLY A 56 -9.89 -3.41 -3.71
N PRO A 57 -10.24 -4.48 -2.97
CA PRO A 57 -11.15 -5.54 -3.41
C PRO A 57 -12.55 -5.07 -3.82
N VAL A 58 -13.01 -3.92 -3.32
CA VAL A 58 -14.33 -3.36 -3.66
C VAL A 58 -14.38 -2.87 -5.11
N SER A 59 -13.32 -2.21 -5.60
CA SER A 59 -13.28 -1.74 -7.00
C SER A 59 -12.62 -2.77 -7.93
N TRP A 60 -11.87 -3.71 -7.36
CA TRP A 60 -11.19 -4.78 -8.06
C TRP A 60 -11.63 -6.14 -7.48
N PRO A 61 -12.85 -6.58 -7.78
CA PRO A 61 -13.36 -7.85 -7.27
C PRO A 61 -12.58 -9.03 -7.87
N GLY A 62 -12.48 -10.12 -7.13
CA GLY A 62 -11.81 -11.34 -7.55
C GLY A 62 -11.94 -12.43 -6.49
N GLU A 63 -11.84 -13.69 -6.92
CA GLU A 63 -11.82 -14.84 -6.01
C GLU A 63 -10.41 -15.09 -5.46
N LYS A 64 -9.39 -14.73 -6.24
CA LYS A 64 -7.98 -14.90 -5.90
C LYS A 64 -7.21 -13.63 -6.24
N TYR A 65 -6.28 -13.25 -5.35
CA TYR A 65 -5.51 -12.02 -5.48
C TYR A 65 -4.01 -12.27 -5.61
N THR A 66 -3.35 -11.49 -6.47
CA THR A 66 -1.90 -11.33 -6.44
C THR A 66 -1.59 -9.89 -6.02
N LEU A 67 -1.17 -9.73 -4.77
CA LEU A 67 -0.88 -8.43 -4.15
C LEU A 67 0.62 -8.16 -4.28
N ILE A 68 1.02 -7.10 -4.96
CA ILE A 68 2.43 -6.82 -5.26
C ILE A 68 2.80 -5.45 -4.71
N ALA A 69 3.76 -5.42 -3.78
CA ALA A 69 4.24 -4.21 -3.13
C ALA A 69 5.74 -4.02 -3.29
N ALA A 70 6.17 -2.77 -3.44
CA ALA A 70 7.56 -2.39 -3.26
C ALA A 70 7.71 -1.31 -2.16
N GLY A 71 8.57 -1.57 -1.17
CA GLY A 71 8.82 -0.68 -0.04
C GLY A 71 7.52 -0.26 0.68
N SER A 72 7.32 1.05 0.88
CA SER A 72 6.13 1.58 1.55
C SER A 72 4.81 1.33 0.82
N GLY A 73 4.83 0.88 -0.44
CA GLY A 73 3.65 0.47 -1.19
C GLY A 73 2.91 -0.73 -0.60
N ILE A 74 3.47 -1.39 0.41
CA ILE A 74 2.77 -2.41 1.21
C ILE A 74 1.63 -1.83 2.05
N THR A 75 1.60 -0.52 2.29
CA THR A 75 0.63 0.15 3.17
C THR A 75 -0.84 -0.10 2.78
N PRO A 76 -1.30 0.14 1.53
CA PRO A 76 -2.66 -0.21 1.14
C PRO A 76 -2.97 -1.70 1.30
N ILE A 77 -1.99 -2.56 1.00
CA ILE A 77 -2.15 -4.01 1.13
C ILE A 77 -2.33 -4.41 2.61
N LEU A 78 -1.61 -3.80 3.55
CA LEU A 78 -1.82 -4.03 4.98
C LEU A 78 -3.25 -3.67 5.38
N SER A 79 -3.80 -2.55 4.90
CA SER A 79 -5.20 -2.20 5.16
C SER A 79 -6.17 -3.27 4.67
N MET A 80 -5.94 -3.82 3.47
CA MET A 80 -6.73 -4.92 2.92
C MET A 80 -6.62 -6.19 3.76
N LEU A 81 -5.40 -6.60 4.13
CA LEU A 81 -5.17 -7.81 4.93
C LEU A 81 -5.75 -7.68 6.34
N ARG A 82 -5.56 -6.53 6.99
CA ARG A 82 -6.15 -6.22 8.30
C ARG A 82 -7.68 -6.28 8.24
N THR A 83 -8.27 -5.67 7.21
CA THR A 83 -9.72 -5.70 6.97
C THR A 83 -10.24 -7.11 6.74
N ALA A 84 -9.54 -7.91 5.93
CA ALA A 84 -9.92 -9.30 5.72
C ALA A 84 -9.87 -10.11 7.03
N ALA A 85 -8.79 -9.96 7.79
CA ALA A 85 -8.62 -10.67 9.06
C ALA A 85 -9.64 -10.24 10.12
N ASP A 86 -9.95 -8.94 10.20
CA ASP A 86 -10.88 -8.40 11.20
C ASP A 86 -12.35 -8.71 10.87
N ARG A 87 -12.71 -8.83 9.59
CA ARG A 87 -14.06 -9.25 9.15
C ARG A 87 -14.23 -10.77 9.00
N GLY A 88 -13.16 -11.55 9.14
CA GLY A 88 -13.20 -13.00 8.87
C GLY A 88 -13.42 -13.35 7.40
N ILE A 89 -12.97 -12.48 6.48
CA ILE A 89 -13.05 -12.74 5.04
C ILE A 89 -12.02 -13.81 4.66
N ALA A 90 -12.46 -14.86 3.99
CA ALA A 90 -11.60 -15.91 3.44
C ALA A 90 -10.86 -15.39 2.19
N LEU A 91 -9.80 -14.62 2.41
CA LEU A 91 -8.97 -14.06 1.35
C LEU A 91 -7.95 -15.09 0.83
N ASP A 92 -8.09 -15.51 -0.44
CA ASP A 92 -7.04 -16.25 -1.17
C ASP A 92 -6.12 -15.24 -1.86
N ALA A 93 -4.88 -15.12 -1.36
CA ALA A 93 -3.95 -14.13 -1.86
C ALA A 93 -2.49 -14.59 -1.81
N THR A 94 -1.72 -14.25 -2.85
CA THR A 94 -0.26 -14.24 -2.81
C THR A 94 0.23 -12.81 -2.68
N LEU A 95 0.96 -12.51 -1.61
CA LEU A 95 1.62 -11.23 -1.38
C LEU A 95 3.10 -11.32 -1.76
N ILE A 96 3.49 -10.59 -2.81
CA ILE A 96 4.87 -10.38 -3.21
C ILE A 96 5.33 -9.02 -2.67
N HIS A 97 6.29 -9.01 -1.74
CA HIS A 97 6.81 -7.79 -1.12
C HIS A 97 8.29 -7.60 -1.43
N VAL A 98 8.60 -6.56 -2.21
CA VAL A 98 9.92 -6.27 -2.72
C VAL A 98 10.58 -5.17 -1.91
N SER A 99 11.79 -5.42 -1.42
CA SER A 99 12.63 -4.43 -0.73
C SER A 99 14.11 -4.54 -1.12
N PRO A 100 14.93 -3.48 -0.91
CA PRO A 100 16.37 -3.54 -1.15
C PRO A 100 17.09 -4.57 -0.30
N THR A 101 16.88 -4.57 1.02
CA THR A 101 17.45 -5.51 1.98
C THR A 101 16.38 -6.08 2.89
N GLU A 102 16.71 -7.13 3.67
CA GLU A 102 15.78 -7.65 4.69
C GLU A 102 15.40 -6.62 5.74
N ALA A 103 16.33 -5.72 6.09
CA ALA A 103 16.07 -4.63 7.03
C ALA A 103 15.05 -3.60 6.50
N ASP A 104 14.90 -3.51 5.16
CA ASP A 104 13.93 -2.63 4.51
C ASP A 104 12.54 -3.27 4.37
N LEU A 105 12.35 -4.53 4.77
CA LEU A 105 11.04 -5.17 4.78
C LEU A 105 10.26 -4.70 6.02
N ILE A 106 9.33 -3.77 5.80
CA ILE A 106 8.43 -3.31 6.86
C ILE A 106 7.27 -4.30 7.09
N ALA A 107 6.70 -4.27 8.28
CA ALA A 107 5.52 -5.07 8.68
C ALA A 107 5.67 -6.61 8.57
N THR A 108 6.88 -7.16 8.46
CA THR A 108 7.11 -8.61 8.34
C THR A 108 6.53 -9.42 9.51
N GLN A 109 6.74 -8.96 10.74
CA GLN A 109 6.18 -9.60 11.94
C GLN A 109 4.64 -9.55 11.93
N GLU A 110 4.08 -8.42 11.51
CA GLU A 110 2.63 -8.26 11.40
C GLU A 110 2.05 -9.17 10.31
N ILE A 111 2.68 -9.26 9.14
CA ILE A 111 2.27 -10.17 8.07
C ILE A 111 2.30 -11.62 8.57
N ALA A 112 3.33 -12.01 9.33
CA ALA A 112 3.38 -13.34 9.92
C ALA A 112 2.22 -13.62 10.89
N LEU A 113 1.75 -12.62 11.64
CA LEU A 113 0.56 -12.72 12.48
C LEU A 113 -0.73 -12.78 11.66
N LEU A 114 -0.84 -11.98 10.60
CA LEU A 114 -1.97 -11.97 9.68
C LEU A 114 -2.11 -13.31 8.93
N SER A 115 -0.99 -13.91 8.50
CA SER A 115 -0.98 -15.24 7.86
C SER A 115 -1.53 -16.34 8.76
N ARG A 116 -1.47 -16.19 10.09
CA ARG A 116 -2.12 -17.14 11.01
C ARG A 116 -3.64 -17.00 11.05
N ARG A 117 -4.15 -15.80 10.72
CA ARG A 117 -5.60 -15.47 10.67
C ARG A 117 -6.18 -15.63 9.26
N LEU A 118 -5.33 -15.62 8.24
CA LEU A 118 -5.67 -15.73 6.82
C LEU A 118 -4.97 -16.97 6.25
N PRO A 119 -5.58 -18.17 6.37
CA PRO A 119 -4.91 -19.43 6.04
C PRO A 119 -4.56 -19.60 4.55
N HIS A 120 -5.16 -18.80 3.66
CA HIS A 120 -4.89 -18.79 2.22
C HIS A 120 -3.99 -17.61 1.80
N LEU A 121 -3.38 -16.89 2.74
CA LEU A 121 -2.38 -15.86 2.46
C LEU A 121 -0.98 -16.47 2.34
N THR A 122 -0.42 -16.45 1.14
CA THR A 122 0.99 -16.78 0.90
C THR A 122 1.84 -15.51 0.89
N TYR A 123 2.87 -15.43 1.73
CA TYR A 123 3.79 -14.29 1.77
C TYR A 123 5.14 -14.62 1.11
N VAL A 124 5.57 -13.79 0.17
CA VAL A 124 6.77 -13.96 -0.64
C VAL A 124 7.62 -12.66 -0.60
N PRO A 125 8.57 -12.55 0.33
CA PRO A 125 9.53 -11.44 0.32
C PRO A 125 10.55 -11.61 -0.81
N ILE A 126 10.90 -10.51 -1.49
CA ILE A 126 11.98 -10.45 -2.48
C ILE A 126 12.97 -9.37 -2.08
N ILE A 127 14.23 -9.77 -1.94
CA ILE A 127 15.35 -8.88 -1.65
C ILE A 127 16.13 -8.58 -2.93
N THR A 128 16.39 -7.30 -3.20
CA THR A 128 17.01 -6.86 -4.47
C THR A 128 18.49 -6.49 -4.35
N ARG A 129 19.05 -6.44 -3.12
CA ARG A 129 20.46 -6.19 -2.84
C ARG A 129 20.98 -7.15 -1.77
N GLY A 130 22.19 -7.67 -1.97
CA GLY A 130 22.84 -8.61 -1.04
C GLY A 130 22.94 -10.04 -1.58
N PRO A 131 23.49 -10.97 -0.80
CA PRO A 131 23.61 -12.37 -1.21
C PRO A 131 22.25 -13.01 -1.47
N GLY A 132 22.09 -13.69 -2.60
CA GLY A 132 20.81 -14.30 -3.00
C GLY A 132 19.77 -13.31 -3.53
N ALA A 133 20.13 -12.03 -3.70
CA ALA A 133 19.22 -11.03 -4.23
C ALA A 133 18.72 -11.39 -5.64
N SER A 134 17.43 -11.12 -5.85
CA SER A 134 16.77 -11.32 -7.13
C SER A 134 16.13 -10.01 -7.56
N ARG A 135 16.27 -9.67 -8.85
CA ARG A 135 15.53 -8.53 -9.41
C ARG A 135 14.12 -8.97 -9.79
N PRO A 136 13.09 -8.21 -9.40
CA PRO A 136 11.75 -8.42 -9.91
C PRO A 136 11.78 -8.39 -11.44
N SER A 137 11.22 -9.42 -12.06
CA SER A 137 11.09 -9.55 -13.50
C SER A 137 9.78 -10.27 -13.81
N ALA A 138 9.28 -10.14 -15.03
CA ALA A 138 8.07 -10.85 -15.44
C ALA A 138 8.16 -12.36 -15.21
N GLY A 139 9.31 -12.96 -15.57
CA GLY A 139 9.55 -14.40 -15.36
C GLY A 139 9.53 -14.80 -13.88
N LEU A 140 10.12 -13.98 -13.01
CA LEU A 140 10.11 -14.23 -11.57
C LEU A 140 8.70 -14.04 -10.97
N LEU A 141 7.95 -13.03 -11.39
CA LEU A 141 6.58 -12.81 -10.91
C LEU A 141 5.67 -13.99 -11.32
N ASN A 142 5.79 -14.47 -12.56
CA ASN A 142 5.04 -15.62 -13.06
C ASN A 142 5.40 -16.92 -12.33
N SER A 143 6.66 -17.12 -11.94
CA SER A 143 7.06 -18.32 -11.20
C SER A 143 6.60 -18.32 -9.75
N LEU A 144 6.55 -17.14 -9.12
CA LEU A 144 6.09 -16.97 -7.74
C LEU A 144 4.57 -16.92 -7.62
N ALA A 145 3.87 -16.52 -8.68
CA ALA A 145 2.42 -16.50 -8.78
C ALA A 145 1.95 -17.34 -9.99
N PRO A 146 2.00 -18.69 -9.91
CA PRO A 146 1.66 -19.57 -11.03
C PRO A 146 0.21 -19.47 -11.52
N GLY A 147 -0.67 -18.78 -10.78
CA GLY A 147 -2.05 -18.46 -11.18
C GLY A 147 -2.26 -16.97 -11.48
N LEU A 148 -1.21 -16.24 -11.89
CA LEU A 148 -1.28 -14.79 -12.11
C LEU A 148 -2.40 -14.41 -13.07
N ALA A 149 -2.53 -15.12 -14.20
CA ALA A 149 -3.54 -14.90 -15.24
C ALA A 149 -5.00 -15.04 -14.74
N ASP A 150 -5.21 -15.85 -13.70
CA ASP A 150 -6.53 -16.12 -13.13
C ASP A 150 -6.83 -15.24 -11.90
N SER A 151 -5.85 -14.48 -11.43
CA SER A 151 -5.96 -13.62 -10.25
C SER A 151 -6.32 -12.17 -10.60
N THR A 152 -6.91 -11.47 -9.63
CA THR A 152 -6.94 -10.01 -9.62
C THR A 152 -5.62 -9.49 -9.05
N VAL A 153 -4.88 -8.73 -9.86
CA VAL A 153 -3.55 -8.22 -9.54
C VAL A 153 -3.67 -6.79 -9.01
N LEU A 154 -3.16 -6.55 -7.80
CA LEU A 154 -3.11 -5.22 -7.19
C LEU A 154 -1.67 -4.84 -6.89
N CYS A 155 -1.19 -3.78 -7.53
CA CYS A 155 0.21 -3.36 -7.46
C CYS A 155 0.38 -1.97 -6.82
N CYS A 156 1.35 -1.81 -5.93
CA CYS A 156 1.70 -0.51 -5.39
C CYS A 156 3.21 -0.38 -5.16
N GLY A 157 3.82 0.68 -5.69
CA GLY A 157 5.26 0.93 -5.54
C GLY A 157 5.73 2.10 -6.39
N PRO A 158 7.06 2.27 -6.57
CA PRO A 158 7.62 3.27 -7.47
C PRO A 158 7.12 3.07 -8.92
N GLN A 159 7.02 4.15 -9.69
CA GLN A 159 6.48 4.11 -11.06
C GLN A 159 7.15 3.04 -11.95
N SER A 160 8.48 3.03 -12.02
CA SER A 160 9.22 2.06 -12.84
C SER A 160 9.00 0.61 -12.43
N PHE A 161 8.73 0.37 -11.14
CA PHE A 161 8.35 -0.96 -10.65
C PHE A 161 6.95 -1.33 -11.12
N MET A 162 5.97 -0.44 -10.98
CA MET A 162 4.60 -0.71 -11.42
C MET A 162 4.50 -0.88 -12.93
N GLU A 163 5.26 -0.12 -13.73
CA GLU A 163 5.34 -0.31 -15.19
C GLU A 163 5.82 -1.72 -15.56
N MET A 164 6.84 -2.23 -14.85
CA MET A 164 7.34 -3.59 -15.05
C MET A 164 6.29 -4.63 -14.65
N VAL A 165 5.62 -4.47 -13.50
CA VAL A 165 4.56 -5.38 -13.04
C VAL A 165 3.38 -5.39 -14.01
N ARG A 166 2.97 -4.22 -14.52
CA ARG A 166 1.90 -4.09 -15.52
C ARG A 166 2.25 -4.81 -16.81
N ALA A 167 3.48 -4.67 -17.29
CA ALA A 167 3.96 -5.40 -18.46
C ALA A 167 3.93 -6.91 -18.21
N ALA A 168 4.42 -7.37 -17.06
CA ALA A 168 4.40 -8.78 -16.69
C ALA A 168 2.99 -9.36 -16.62
N ALA A 169 2.05 -8.65 -15.99
CA ALA A 169 0.66 -9.07 -15.87
C ALA A 169 -0.02 -9.17 -17.24
N ARG A 170 0.19 -8.18 -18.12
CA ARG A 170 -0.30 -8.20 -19.49
C ARG A 170 0.27 -9.38 -20.28
N ASP A 171 1.58 -9.61 -20.19
CA ASP A 171 2.24 -10.69 -20.92
C ASP A 171 1.83 -12.08 -20.39
N ALA A 172 1.41 -12.17 -19.13
CA ALA A 172 0.79 -13.36 -18.54
C ALA A 172 -0.70 -13.53 -18.89
N GLY A 173 -1.32 -12.56 -19.57
CA GLY A 173 -2.73 -12.63 -19.98
C GLY A 173 -3.74 -12.12 -18.95
N VAL A 174 -3.31 -11.35 -17.95
CA VAL A 174 -4.23 -10.70 -17.00
C VAL A 174 -5.05 -9.63 -17.74
N PRO A 175 -6.40 -9.73 -17.72
CA PRO A 175 -7.26 -8.70 -18.31
C PRO A 175 -7.08 -7.35 -17.63
N PRO A 176 -7.16 -6.22 -18.36
CA PRO A 176 -7.03 -4.88 -17.76
C PRO A 176 -7.99 -4.62 -16.60
N GLU A 177 -9.18 -5.21 -16.62
CA GLU A 177 -10.22 -5.06 -15.59
C GLU A 177 -9.87 -5.79 -14.27
N ARG A 178 -8.88 -6.69 -14.32
CA ARG A 178 -8.34 -7.42 -13.16
C ARG A 178 -6.95 -6.93 -12.75
N TYR A 179 -6.49 -5.79 -13.29
CA TYR A 179 -5.21 -5.19 -12.92
C TYR A 179 -5.43 -3.78 -12.37
N GLY A 180 -5.21 -3.61 -11.06
CA GLY A 180 -5.26 -2.32 -10.39
C GLY A 180 -3.89 -1.89 -9.89
N GLU A 181 -3.64 -0.58 -9.88
CA GLU A 181 -2.41 -0.02 -9.29
C GLU A 181 -2.68 1.28 -8.53
N GLU A 182 -1.83 1.56 -7.56
CA GLU A 182 -1.84 2.80 -6.80
C GLU A 182 -0.43 3.41 -6.76
N SER A 183 -0.31 4.64 -7.27
CA SER A 183 0.95 5.37 -7.35
C SER A 183 1.13 6.32 -6.17
N PHE A 184 2.34 6.30 -5.60
CA PHE A 184 2.83 7.29 -4.63
C PHE A 184 3.99 8.07 -5.22
N ASP A 185 3.76 8.67 -6.39
CA ASP A 185 4.72 9.59 -6.98
C ASP A 185 4.50 10.99 -6.40
N PHE A 186 5.34 11.32 -5.40
CA PHE A 186 5.35 12.64 -4.76
C PHE A 186 6.06 13.71 -5.62
N SER A 187 6.48 13.39 -6.86
CA SER A 187 7.09 14.35 -7.80
C SER A 187 6.07 15.16 -8.61
N SER A 188 4.78 14.83 -8.52
CA SER A 188 3.73 15.63 -9.14
C SER A 188 3.57 16.97 -8.40
N PRO A 189 3.47 18.12 -9.10
CA PRO A 189 3.20 19.38 -8.45
C PRO A 189 1.89 19.31 -7.67
N GLU A 190 1.84 20.07 -6.58
CA GLU A 190 0.65 20.27 -5.74
C GLU A 190 -0.59 20.47 -6.61
N ALA A 191 -1.51 19.51 -6.56
CA ALA A 191 -2.80 19.68 -7.19
C ALA A 191 -3.54 20.77 -6.40
N GLU A 192 -3.81 21.91 -7.04
CA GLU A 192 -4.84 22.83 -6.56
C GLU A 192 -6.19 22.10 -6.66
N ILE A 193 -6.67 21.60 -5.52
CA ILE A 193 -8.02 21.07 -5.41
C ILE A 193 -8.89 22.20 -4.88
N THR A 194 -9.80 22.69 -5.73
CA THR A 194 -10.86 23.61 -5.32
C THR A 194 -11.70 22.92 -4.23
N PRO A 195 -11.92 23.54 -3.07
CA PRO A 195 -12.67 22.91 -1.99
C PRO A 195 -14.09 22.58 -2.45
N ALA A 196 -14.46 21.30 -2.37
CA ALA A 196 -15.85 20.89 -2.44
C ALA A 196 -16.57 21.33 -1.16
N ALA A 197 -17.83 21.73 -1.32
CA ALA A 197 -18.66 22.33 -0.28
C ALA A 197 -18.65 21.57 1.05
N ASP A 198 -18.62 22.34 2.14
CA ASP A 198 -18.55 21.95 3.55
C ASP A 198 -19.35 20.68 3.88
N THR A 199 -18.64 19.55 3.91
CA THR A 199 -19.09 18.35 4.61
C THR A 199 -18.43 18.37 5.98
N PRO A 200 -19.17 18.21 7.10
CA PRO A 200 -18.59 18.29 8.43
C PRO A 200 -17.40 17.32 8.57
N CYS A 201 -16.23 17.89 8.91
CA CYS A 201 -15.01 17.16 9.21
C CYS A 201 -15.25 16.35 10.49
N ALA A 202 -15.50 15.05 10.35
CA ALA A 202 -15.52 14.16 11.49
C ALA A 202 -14.11 14.08 12.07
N GLN A 203 -13.98 14.38 13.37
CA GLN A 203 -12.73 14.26 14.10
C GLN A 203 -12.37 12.78 14.22
N HIS A 204 -11.41 12.34 13.42
CA HIS A 204 -10.82 11.02 13.53
C HIS A 204 -9.45 11.13 14.19
N PHE A 205 -9.15 10.26 15.14
CA PHE A 205 -7.80 10.14 15.68
C PHE A 205 -6.91 9.51 14.60
N ILE A 206 -5.89 10.24 14.16
CA ILE A 206 -4.90 9.73 13.20
C ILE A 206 -3.68 9.27 13.98
N CYS A 207 -3.38 7.98 13.91
CA CYS A 207 -2.11 7.43 14.35
C CYS A 207 -1.16 7.38 13.15
N ALA A 208 -0.09 8.18 13.18
CA ALA A 208 0.92 8.14 12.13
C ALA A 208 2.12 7.32 12.61
N HIS A 209 2.40 6.22 11.90
CA HIS A 209 3.64 5.48 12.08
C HIS A 209 4.73 6.09 11.21
N ARG A 210 5.75 6.65 11.86
CA ARG A 210 6.95 7.16 11.19
C ARG A 210 7.78 5.97 10.69
N GLN A 211 8.09 5.97 9.41
CA GLN A 211 9.00 4.99 8.81
C GLN A 211 10.34 5.68 8.55
N ASP A 212 11.29 5.43 9.45
CA ASP A 212 12.69 5.81 9.31
C ASP A 212 13.41 4.70 8.53
N LEU A 213 13.35 4.78 7.19
CA LEU A 213 14.11 3.93 6.26
C LEU A 213 15.27 4.72 5.66
#